data_AF-A0A2V9TT68-F1
#
_entry.id   AF-A0A2V9TT68-F1
#
_cell.length_a   1.000
_cell.length_b   1.000
_cell.length_c   1.000
_cell.angle_alpha   90.00
_cell.angle_beta   90.00
_cell.angle_gamma   90.00
#
_symmetry.space_group_name_H-M   'P 1'
#
loop_
_entity.id
_entity.type
_entity.pdbx_description
1 polymer ?
#
loop_
_entity_poly.entity_id
_entity_poly.type
_entity_poly.pdbx_seq_one_letter_code
_entity_poly.pdbx_strand_id
1 'polypeptide(L)'
;MRDNLDSVVASLAMTINTMLRRLLSTVSDLFRRPSRQPESDSLAEVQTALIALSNPKNEPVNWLLGAVLRGGAKRGDTCFLLNALSGKNPHAVEAWNAWIVEFRSVLKDPELAVRKVISELSNRPLSGVADFMTEVLAVLHLSRKGYTEFEPVLASDGKPAVDFRARRDVKLVRIEVKNLHEPQDIIRTVAQTRWKKRRAENPQKFSMPVMLTHSHHGPLSDKAISRLNNAIDEIPTVSRDERKIVLDGGIPITITRLTEERIKASGSEAFLLSRMMTAGRSPGIVVQSPIRVDDLEFDLSELQLLFVKAFRVVADAADKFFGRQSDPDAEDVIIMRWEAPKMFYDEGTPQIVQNAIESAFAAVELQLKVVILGSDPEPNFKFTRGRDKST
;
A
#
# COMPACT_ATOMS: atom_id res chain seq x y z
N MET A 1 3.98 39.60 12.56
CA MET A 1 3.47 38.77 11.43
C MET A 1 3.92 37.32 11.54
N ARG A 2 5.20 37.00 11.83
CA ARG A 2 5.66 35.61 12.11
C ARG A 2 4.92 34.91 13.25
N ASP A 3 4.68 35.59 14.37
CA ASP A 3 3.98 34.99 15.52
C ASP A 3 2.51 34.63 15.25
N ASN A 4 1.87 35.28 14.27
CA ASN A 4 0.50 34.98 13.86
C ASN A 4 0.44 33.77 12.91
N LEU A 5 1.45 33.54 12.09
CA LEU A 5 1.46 32.39 11.16
C LEU A 5 1.73 31.09 11.92
N ASP A 6 2.68 31.10 12.86
CA ASP A 6 2.95 29.97 13.77
C ASP A 6 1.72 29.66 14.64
N SER A 7 1.01 30.69 15.10
CA SER A 7 -0.23 30.54 15.86
C SER A 7 -1.37 29.92 15.04
N VAL A 8 -1.52 30.31 13.77
CA VAL A 8 -2.58 29.80 12.89
C VAL A 8 -2.28 28.37 12.43
N VAL A 9 -1.04 28.07 12.03
CA VAL A 9 -0.62 26.71 11.66
C VAL A 9 -0.69 25.78 12.87
N ALA A 10 -0.24 26.22 14.05
CA ALA A 10 -0.36 25.43 15.27
C ALA A 10 -1.82 25.22 15.68
N SER A 11 -2.70 26.22 15.52
CA SER A 11 -4.13 26.11 15.84
C SER A 11 -4.86 25.17 14.89
N LEU A 12 -4.57 25.23 13.59
CA LEU A 12 -5.15 24.35 12.58
C LEU A 12 -4.66 22.90 12.78
N ALA A 13 -3.36 22.71 13.00
CA ALA A 13 -2.76 21.41 13.31
C ALA A 13 -3.31 20.85 14.64
N MET A 14 -3.49 21.66 15.69
CA MET A 14 -4.10 21.21 16.94
C MET A 14 -5.55 20.80 16.75
N THR A 15 -6.33 21.55 15.99
CA THR A 15 -7.76 21.26 15.77
C THR A 15 -7.91 19.94 14.99
N ILE A 16 -7.11 19.75 13.95
CA ILE A 16 -7.08 18.52 13.13
C ILE A 16 -6.58 17.32 13.97
N ASN A 17 -5.50 17.48 14.72
CA ASN A 17 -4.92 16.45 15.59
C ASN A 17 -5.87 16.08 16.75
N THR A 18 -6.66 17.02 17.27
CA THR A 18 -7.67 16.76 18.30
C THR A 18 -8.88 16.00 17.74
N MET A 19 -9.31 16.30 16.51
CA MET A 19 -10.35 15.51 15.83
C MET A 19 -9.86 14.10 15.47
N LEU A 20 -8.62 13.95 15.02
CA LEU A 20 -8.01 12.65 14.68
C LEU A 20 -7.71 11.79 15.92
N ARG A 21 -7.25 12.38 17.03
CA ARG A 21 -7.06 11.65 18.31
C ARG A 21 -8.36 11.12 18.88
N ARG A 22 -9.48 11.83 18.72
CA ARG A 22 -10.82 11.32 19.05
C ARG A 22 -11.26 10.15 18.16
N LEU A 23 -10.78 10.11 16.91
CA LEU A 23 -11.01 8.97 16.01
C LEU A 23 -10.12 7.76 16.37
N LEU A 24 -8.86 8.02 16.76
CA LEU A 24 -7.84 7.00 17.00
C LEU A 24 -7.87 6.39 18.42
N SER A 25 -8.36 7.11 19.43
CA SER A 25 -8.55 6.55 20.78
C SER A 25 -9.55 5.40 20.80
N THR A 26 -10.41 5.31 19.79
CA THR A 26 -11.38 4.21 19.60
C THR A 26 -10.73 2.95 19.01
N VAL A 27 -9.52 3.06 18.44
CA VAL A 27 -8.84 1.98 17.69
C VAL A 27 -7.75 1.29 18.51
N SER A 28 -7.17 1.97 19.50
CA SER A 28 -5.96 1.49 20.20
C SER A 28 -6.20 0.35 21.20
N ASP A 29 -7.43 0.15 21.68
CA ASP A 29 -7.74 -0.89 22.68
C ASP A 29 -7.89 -2.31 22.08
N LEU A 30 -7.81 -2.44 20.74
CA LEU A 30 -8.05 -3.70 20.01
C LEU A 30 -6.79 -4.57 19.78
N PHE A 31 -5.59 -4.13 20.18
CA PHE A 31 -4.33 -4.78 19.81
C PHE A 31 -3.55 -5.43 20.97
N ARG A 32 -4.20 -6.23 21.81
CA ARG A 32 -3.51 -7.12 22.79
C ARG A 32 -3.64 -8.60 22.41
N ARG A 33 -2.52 -9.17 21.92
CA ARG A 33 -2.26 -10.61 21.61
C ARG A 33 -2.27 -11.50 22.88
N PRO A 34 -2.39 -12.86 22.82
CA PRO A 34 -1.69 -13.85 21.94
C PRO A 34 -2.63 -14.95 21.33
N SER A 35 -2.27 -15.99 20.55
CA SER A 35 -1.05 -16.82 20.34
C SER A 35 -1.14 -17.70 19.06
N ARG A 36 0.02 -18.26 18.65
CA ARG A 36 0.45 -19.20 17.55
C ARG A 36 -0.44 -20.47 17.34
N GLN A 37 -0.48 -21.20 16.20
CA GLN A 37 0.54 -21.72 15.26
C GLN A 37 -0.11 -22.11 13.88
N PRO A 38 0.59 -22.06 12.72
CA PRO A 38 1.12 -23.28 12.08
C PRO A 38 2.57 -23.03 11.59
N GLU A 39 3.56 -23.42 12.38
CA GLU A 39 4.94 -22.91 12.23
C GLU A 39 5.77 -23.69 11.19
N SER A 40 5.48 -24.97 10.91
CA SER A 40 6.39 -25.82 10.14
C SER A 40 6.59 -25.39 8.68
N ASP A 41 5.50 -25.12 7.95
CA ASP A 41 5.58 -24.83 6.51
C ASP A 41 6.08 -23.40 6.27
N SER A 42 5.70 -22.47 7.15
CA SER A 42 6.18 -21.08 7.10
C SER A 42 7.68 -20.97 7.36
N LEU A 43 8.24 -21.83 8.25
CA LEU A 43 9.66 -21.79 8.58
C LEU A 43 10.52 -22.29 7.42
N ALA A 44 10.09 -23.37 6.74
CA ALA A 44 10.76 -23.88 5.56
C ALA A 44 10.77 -22.84 4.41
N GLU A 45 9.63 -22.19 4.16
CA GLU A 45 9.53 -21.14 3.13
C GLU A 45 10.41 -19.92 3.44
N VAL A 46 10.46 -19.49 4.70
CA VAL A 46 11.33 -18.39 5.15
C VAL A 46 12.81 -18.77 5.00
N GLN A 47 13.19 -20.01 5.32
CA GLN A 47 14.56 -20.51 5.12
C GLN A 47 14.94 -20.44 3.63
N THR A 48 14.08 -20.93 2.74
CA THR A 48 14.28 -20.86 1.28
C THR A 48 14.43 -19.42 0.81
N ALA A 49 13.59 -18.51 1.31
CA ALA A 49 13.68 -17.09 0.97
C ALA A 49 15.01 -16.46 1.41
N LEU A 50 15.51 -16.78 2.60
CA LEU A 50 16.79 -16.27 3.11
C LEU A 50 18.01 -16.83 2.35
N ILE A 51 17.94 -18.07 1.88
CA ILE A 51 18.93 -18.66 0.97
C ILE A 51 18.90 -17.92 -0.37
N ALA A 52 17.71 -17.74 -0.95
CA ALA A 52 17.53 -17.02 -2.22
C ALA A 52 18.00 -15.56 -2.12
N LEU A 53 17.77 -14.88 -0.99
CA LEU A 53 18.26 -13.53 -0.71
C LEU A 53 19.80 -13.44 -0.78
N SER A 54 20.49 -14.52 -0.43
CA SER A 54 21.97 -14.56 -0.45
C SER A 54 22.54 -14.94 -1.83
N ASN A 55 21.69 -15.21 -2.83
CA ASN A 55 22.12 -15.48 -4.20
C ASN A 55 22.63 -14.18 -4.86
N PRO A 56 23.77 -14.20 -5.57
CA PRO A 56 24.30 -13.02 -6.27
C PRO A 56 23.30 -12.28 -7.17
N LYS A 57 22.35 -12.99 -7.80
CA LYS A 57 21.31 -12.37 -8.63
C LYS A 57 20.36 -11.44 -7.87
N ASN A 58 20.28 -11.61 -6.54
CA ASN A 58 19.45 -10.83 -5.63
C ASN A 58 20.29 -9.87 -4.78
N GLU A 59 21.53 -9.55 -5.21
CA GLU A 59 22.38 -8.57 -4.54
C GLU A 59 21.67 -7.23 -4.31
N PRO A 60 20.91 -6.64 -5.27
CA PRO A 60 20.31 -5.34 -5.04
C PRO A 60 19.30 -5.34 -3.88
N VAL A 61 18.37 -6.30 -3.87
CA VAL A 61 17.44 -6.49 -2.75
C VAL A 61 18.18 -6.79 -1.45
N ASN A 62 19.23 -7.60 -1.49
CA ASN A 62 20.02 -7.92 -0.29
C ASN A 62 20.81 -6.71 0.24
N TRP A 63 21.35 -5.88 -0.65
CA TRP A 63 22.06 -4.64 -0.32
C TRP A 63 21.15 -3.67 0.43
N LEU A 64 19.97 -3.39 -0.12
CA LEU A 64 19.06 -2.39 0.46
C LEU A 64 18.30 -2.92 1.69
N LEU A 65 17.70 -4.12 1.57
CA LEU A 65 16.71 -4.63 2.52
C LEU A 65 17.21 -5.85 3.32
N GLY A 66 18.37 -6.42 2.99
CA GLY A 66 18.78 -7.73 3.48
C GLY A 66 18.92 -7.82 4.99
N ALA A 67 19.45 -6.78 5.65
CA ALA A 67 19.56 -6.73 7.11
C ALA A 67 18.17 -6.76 7.79
N VAL A 68 17.23 -5.96 7.29
CA VAL A 68 15.86 -5.87 7.81
C VAL A 68 15.10 -7.17 7.59
N LEU A 69 15.19 -7.75 6.39
CA LEU A 69 14.53 -9.01 6.06
C LEU A 69 15.02 -10.17 6.94
N ARG A 70 16.34 -10.29 7.13
CA ARG A 70 16.92 -11.30 8.04
C ARG A 70 16.50 -11.04 9.49
N GLY A 71 16.48 -9.78 9.93
CA GLY A 71 16.06 -9.39 11.27
C GLY A 71 14.58 -9.72 11.56
N GLY A 72 13.68 -9.37 10.64
CA GLY A 72 12.26 -9.67 10.74
C GLY A 72 11.97 -11.17 10.67
N ALA A 73 12.63 -11.91 9.76
CA ALA A 73 12.51 -13.36 9.68
C ALA A 73 12.91 -14.06 11.00
N LYS A 74 13.99 -13.60 11.66
CA LYS A 74 14.38 -14.11 12.99
C LYS A 74 13.33 -13.87 14.08
N ARG A 75 12.50 -12.83 13.93
CA ARG A 75 11.36 -12.55 14.81
C ARG A 75 10.11 -13.34 14.45
N GLY A 76 10.13 -14.11 13.36
CA GLY A 76 8.96 -14.81 12.83
C GLY A 76 8.03 -13.93 11.99
N ASP A 77 8.47 -12.75 11.58
CA ASP A 77 7.72 -11.89 10.66
C ASP A 77 7.91 -12.36 9.21
N THR A 78 6.87 -12.15 8.39
CA THR A 78 6.91 -12.39 6.94
C THR A 78 6.36 -11.18 6.18
N CYS A 79 6.72 -11.04 4.90
CA CYS A 79 6.20 -10.02 4.01
C CYS A 79 6.09 -10.56 2.57
N PHE A 80 5.48 -9.78 1.68
CA PHE A 80 5.34 -10.12 0.27
C PHE A 80 6.68 -10.50 -0.37
N LEU A 81 7.74 -9.71 -0.12
CA LEU A 81 9.05 -9.96 -0.72
C LEU A 81 9.69 -11.28 -0.25
N LEU A 82 9.56 -11.64 1.03
CA LEU A 82 10.03 -12.96 1.51
C LEU A 82 9.27 -14.10 0.84
N ASN A 83 7.95 -13.96 0.66
CA ASN A 83 7.16 -14.95 -0.07
C ASN A 83 7.54 -15.01 -1.56
N ALA A 84 7.89 -13.87 -2.17
CA ALA A 84 8.35 -13.84 -3.56
C ALA A 84 9.71 -14.54 -3.72
N LEU A 85 10.65 -14.27 -2.80
CA LEU A 85 11.98 -14.88 -2.74
C LEU A 85 11.96 -16.39 -2.49
N SER A 86 10.92 -16.93 -1.83
CA SER A 86 10.75 -18.39 -1.68
C SER A 86 10.29 -19.09 -2.97
N GLY A 87 10.11 -18.35 -4.07
CA GLY A 87 9.77 -18.88 -5.39
C GLY A 87 8.30 -18.70 -5.79
N LYS A 88 7.46 -18.08 -4.94
CA LYS A 88 6.03 -17.89 -5.25
C LYS A 88 5.78 -16.80 -6.29
N ASN A 89 6.70 -15.85 -6.45
CA ASN A 89 6.60 -14.76 -7.43
C ASN A 89 7.98 -14.27 -7.90
N PRO A 90 8.69 -15.02 -8.76
CA PRO A 90 10.04 -14.68 -9.20
C PRO A 90 10.11 -13.35 -9.97
N HIS A 91 9.09 -13.02 -10.76
CA HIS A 91 9.06 -11.77 -11.54
C HIS A 91 9.00 -10.52 -10.66
N ALA A 92 8.32 -10.58 -9.52
CA ALA A 92 8.33 -9.47 -8.57
C ALA A 92 9.74 -9.22 -8.00
N VAL A 93 10.51 -10.29 -7.75
CA VAL A 93 11.90 -10.16 -7.28
C VAL A 93 12.79 -9.54 -8.36
N GLU A 94 12.61 -9.95 -9.62
CA GLU A 94 13.33 -9.36 -10.78
C GLU A 94 13.04 -7.86 -10.91
N ALA A 95 11.76 -7.46 -10.82
CA ALA A 95 11.35 -6.06 -10.87
C ALA A 95 11.97 -5.24 -9.73
N TRP A 96 11.89 -5.73 -8.49
CA TRP A 96 12.46 -5.05 -7.33
C TRP A 96 13.97 -4.91 -7.43
N ASN A 97 14.68 -5.95 -7.88
CA ASN A 97 16.12 -5.84 -8.13
C ASN A 97 16.42 -4.75 -9.16
N ALA A 98 15.69 -4.70 -10.28
CA ALA A 98 15.90 -3.69 -11.31
C ALA A 98 15.68 -2.26 -10.79
N TRP A 99 14.60 -2.03 -10.03
CA TRP A 99 14.33 -0.71 -9.44
C TRP A 99 15.36 -0.31 -8.41
N ILE A 100 15.81 -1.26 -7.58
CA ILE A 100 16.83 -0.97 -6.57
C ILE A 100 18.18 -0.65 -7.23
N VAL A 101 18.51 -1.30 -8.36
CA VAL A 101 19.70 -0.94 -9.16
C VAL A 101 19.59 0.49 -9.69
N GLU A 102 18.47 0.85 -10.32
CA GLU A 102 18.25 2.20 -10.84
C GLU A 102 18.26 3.23 -9.70
N PHE A 103 17.64 2.92 -8.57
CA PHE A 103 17.59 3.77 -7.39
C PHE A 103 18.99 4.01 -6.83
N ARG A 104 19.76 2.94 -6.65
CA ARG A 104 21.16 3.03 -6.20
C ARG A 104 22.00 3.94 -7.10
N SER A 105 21.72 3.95 -8.41
CA SER A 105 22.47 4.76 -9.38
C SER A 105 22.20 6.27 -9.32
N VAL A 106 21.05 6.68 -8.77
CA VAL A 106 20.66 8.11 -8.69
C VAL A 106 20.93 8.74 -7.33
N LEU A 107 21.37 7.95 -6.34
CA LEU A 107 21.72 8.43 -5.02
C LEU A 107 23.12 9.04 -4.99
N LYS A 108 23.26 10.14 -4.25
CA LYS A 108 24.54 10.79 -3.96
C LYS A 108 25.40 9.97 -3.00
N ASP A 109 24.79 9.39 -1.97
CA ASP A 109 25.42 8.43 -1.05
C ASP A 109 24.47 7.22 -0.89
N PRO A 110 24.72 6.13 -1.66
CA PRO A 110 23.92 4.93 -1.57
C PRO A 110 23.89 4.29 -0.16
N GLU A 111 24.96 4.41 0.62
CA GLU A 111 25.06 3.78 1.93
C GLU A 111 24.20 4.51 2.99
N LEU A 112 23.83 5.78 2.76
CA LEU A 112 22.79 6.43 3.55
C LEU A 112 21.43 5.77 3.40
N ALA A 113 21.08 5.25 2.22
CA ALA A 113 19.79 4.60 2.02
C ALA A 113 19.68 3.31 2.84
N VAL A 114 20.76 2.52 2.87
CA VAL A 114 20.84 1.31 3.72
C VAL A 114 20.70 1.67 5.20
N ARG A 115 21.38 2.74 5.65
CA ARG A 115 21.25 3.23 7.03
C ARG A 115 19.84 3.70 7.35
N LYS A 116 19.16 4.38 6.43
CA LYS A 116 17.76 4.84 6.58
C LYS A 116 16.83 3.64 6.73
N VAL A 117 16.91 2.66 5.83
CA VAL A 117 16.15 1.40 5.92
C VAL A 117 16.34 0.71 7.26
N ILE A 118 17.58 0.56 7.72
CA ILE A 118 17.88 -0.09 8.99
C ILE A 118 17.28 0.72 10.15
N SER A 119 17.47 2.04 10.18
CA SER A 119 16.96 2.91 11.23
C SER A 119 15.43 2.84 11.33
N GLU A 120 14.73 2.88 10.19
CA GLU A 120 13.28 2.99 10.16
C GLU A 120 12.58 1.65 10.34
N LEU A 121 13.14 0.55 9.82
CA LEU A 121 12.45 -0.73 9.72
C LEU A 121 12.96 -1.83 10.66
N SER A 122 14.18 -1.74 11.21
CA SER A 122 14.78 -2.87 11.97
C SER A 122 13.94 -3.31 13.17
N ASN A 123 13.23 -2.39 13.81
CA ASN A 123 12.37 -2.65 14.98
C ASN A 123 10.87 -2.61 14.65
N ARG A 124 10.50 -2.57 13.36
CA ARG A 124 9.11 -2.54 12.90
C ARG A 124 8.69 -3.88 12.26
N PRO A 125 7.38 -4.14 12.11
CA PRO A 125 6.90 -5.27 11.30
C PRO A 125 7.37 -5.16 9.85
N LEU A 126 7.67 -6.30 9.21
CA LEU A 126 8.13 -6.34 7.81
C LEU A 126 7.11 -5.83 6.78
N SER A 127 5.86 -5.54 7.18
CA SER A 127 4.90 -4.84 6.31
C SER A 127 5.39 -3.47 5.86
N GLY A 128 6.23 -2.80 6.66
CA GLY A 128 6.83 -1.50 6.31
C GLY A 128 7.83 -1.54 5.15
N VAL A 129 8.25 -2.73 4.70
CA VAL A 129 9.11 -2.87 3.51
C VAL A 129 8.41 -2.35 2.25
N ALA A 130 7.09 -2.56 2.11
CA ALA A 130 6.32 -2.06 0.98
C ALA A 130 6.22 -0.52 0.99
N ASP A 131 6.18 0.08 2.19
CA ASP A 131 6.18 1.53 2.35
C ASP A 131 7.50 2.13 1.88
N PHE A 132 8.63 1.53 2.28
CA PHE A 132 9.94 2.00 1.82
C PHE A 132 10.14 1.79 0.31
N MET A 133 9.57 0.75 -0.29
CA MET A 133 9.59 0.63 -1.77
C MET A 133 8.83 1.75 -2.47
N THR A 134 7.87 2.39 -1.79
CA THR A 134 7.21 3.58 -2.34
C THR A 134 8.19 4.76 -2.42
N GLU A 135 9.10 4.90 -1.46
CA GLU A 135 10.19 5.88 -1.50
C GLU A 135 11.14 5.64 -2.68
N VAL A 136 11.51 4.38 -2.91
CA VAL A 136 12.33 3.98 -4.08
C VAL A 136 11.66 4.43 -5.38
N LEU A 137 10.38 4.09 -5.56
CA LEU A 137 9.62 4.43 -6.76
C LEU A 137 9.42 5.95 -6.93
N ALA A 138 9.25 6.68 -5.83
CA ALA A 138 9.15 8.13 -5.84
C ALA A 138 10.44 8.79 -6.34
N VAL A 139 11.60 8.33 -5.86
CA VAL A 139 12.91 8.82 -6.33
C VAL A 139 13.11 8.52 -7.82
N LEU A 140 12.77 7.31 -8.28
CA LEU A 140 12.85 6.96 -9.70
C LEU A 140 11.91 7.79 -10.57
N HIS A 141 10.71 8.11 -10.08
CA HIS A 141 9.80 8.98 -10.79
C HIS A 141 10.39 10.39 -10.95
N LEU A 142 10.88 10.97 -9.86
CA LEU A 142 11.44 12.32 -9.85
C LEU A 142 12.73 12.40 -10.67
N SER A 143 13.58 11.36 -10.65
CA SER A 143 14.81 11.34 -11.46
C SER A 143 14.52 11.47 -12.96
N ARG A 144 13.45 10.81 -13.44
CA ARG A 144 12.96 10.90 -14.82
C ARG A 144 12.34 12.25 -15.16
N LYS A 145 12.03 13.06 -14.15
CA LYS A 145 11.50 14.43 -14.28
C LYS A 145 12.59 15.49 -14.10
N GLY A 146 13.87 15.10 -14.13
CA GLY A 146 15.01 16.02 -14.10
C GLY A 146 15.52 16.37 -12.70
N TYR A 147 15.03 15.71 -11.65
CA TYR A 147 15.60 15.84 -10.32
C TYR A 147 16.88 15.00 -10.21
N THR A 148 17.89 15.49 -9.49
CA THR A 148 19.23 14.87 -9.38
C THR A 148 19.77 14.96 -7.95
N GLU A 149 20.95 14.37 -7.71
CA GLU A 149 21.66 14.44 -6.41
C GLU A 149 20.81 13.99 -5.21
N PHE A 150 20.07 12.88 -5.35
CA PHE A 150 19.19 12.39 -4.28
C PHE A 150 19.99 11.96 -3.04
N GLU A 151 19.64 12.53 -1.89
CA GLU A 151 20.28 12.27 -0.61
C GLU A 151 19.21 11.84 0.41
N PRO A 152 19.24 10.58 0.88
CA PRO A 152 18.34 10.11 1.93
C PRO A 152 18.59 10.89 3.22
N VAL A 153 17.52 11.32 3.87
CA VAL A 153 17.59 12.04 5.15
C VAL A 153 17.30 11.07 6.29
N LEU A 154 18.25 10.95 7.21
CA LEU A 154 18.08 10.21 8.45
C LEU A 154 17.36 11.10 9.46
N ALA A 155 16.18 10.66 9.91
CA ALA A 155 15.49 11.35 10.99
C ALA A 155 16.39 11.37 12.24
N SER A 156 16.59 12.55 12.82
CA SER A 156 17.25 12.72 14.10
C SER A 156 16.21 12.60 15.21
N ASP A 157 16.55 12.00 16.36
CA ASP A 157 15.62 11.76 17.46
C ASP A 157 14.73 12.97 17.77
N GLY A 158 13.43 12.79 17.54
CA GLY A 158 12.38 13.75 17.88
C GLY A 158 12.18 14.93 16.93
N LYS A 159 12.84 15.00 15.77
CA LYS A 159 12.65 16.10 14.80
C LYS A 159 11.97 15.63 13.51
N PRO A 160 10.87 16.28 13.07
CA PRO A 160 10.28 16.04 11.77
C PRO A 160 11.32 16.32 10.68
N ALA A 161 11.54 15.34 9.79
CA ALA A 161 12.43 15.45 8.65
C ALA A 161 11.75 14.88 7.41
N VAL A 162 11.99 15.51 6.27
CA VAL A 162 11.62 14.97 4.95
C VAL A 162 12.38 13.68 4.67
N ASP A 163 11.94 12.87 3.73
CA ASP A 163 12.58 11.59 3.41
C ASP A 163 13.85 11.74 2.59
N PHE A 164 13.86 12.68 1.63
CA PHE A 164 14.99 12.94 0.75
C PHE A 164 15.24 14.44 0.57
N ARG A 165 16.48 14.75 0.20
CA ARG A 165 16.84 15.99 -0.47
C ARG A 165 17.30 15.68 -1.89
N ALA A 166 17.10 16.61 -2.81
CA ALA A 166 17.55 16.49 -4.19
C ALA A 166 17.86 17.89 -4.73
N ARG A 167 18.23 17.94 -6.02
CA ARG A 167 18.31 19.18 -6.78
C ARG A 167 17.40 19.14 -7.99
N ARG A 168 16.87 20.30 -8.36
CA ARG A 168 16.27 20.56 -9.66
C ARG A 168 16.81 21.89 -10.14
N ASP A 169 17.49 21.86 -11.28
CA ASP A 169 18.29 22.99 -11.77
C ASP A 169 19.30 23.45 -10.70
N VAL A 170 19.15 24.68 -10.20
CA VAL A 170 20.00 25.27 -9.14
C VAL A 170 19.36 25.22 -7.75
N LYS A 171 18.10 24.76 -7.64
CA LYS A 171 17.35 24.78 -6.38
C LYS A 171 17.55 23.49 -5.59
N LEU A 172 17.67 23.66 -4.27
CA LEU A 172 17.51 22.55 -3.34
C LEU A 172 16.04 22.11 -3.35
N VAL A 173 15.80 20.80 -3.34
CA VAL A 173 14.46 20.22 -3.27
C VAL A 173 14.37 19.38 -2.00
N ARG A 174 13.32 19.57 -1.21
CA ARG A 174 12.99 18.76 -0.03
C ARG A 174 11.80 17.87 -0.38
N ILE A 175 11.94 16.56 -0.19
CA ILE A 175 10.99 15.57 -0.70
C ILE A 175 10.45 14.73 0.45
N GLU A 176 9.15 14.80 0.68
CA GLU A 176 8.42 13.87 1.54
C GLU A 176 7.67 12.86 0.67
N VAL A 177 7.79 11.58 1.02
CA VAL A 177 7.06 10.51 0.36
C VAL A 177 5.96 10.01 1.27
N LYS A 178 4.78 9.80 0.70
CA LYS A 178 3.62 9.27 1.42
C LYS A 178 2.97 8.16 0.62
N ASN A 179 2.44 7.17 1.34
CA ASN A 179 1.62 6.13 0.74
C ASN A 179 0.17 6.38 1.15
N LEU A 180 -0.68 6.71 0.18
CA LEU A 180 -2.13 6.81 0.35
C LEU A 180 -2.70 5.40 0.24
N HIS A 181 -2.41 4.59 1.26
CA HIS A 181 -3.07 3.31 1.44
C HIS A 181 -4.57 3.55 1.57
N GLU A 182 -5.36 2.78 0.84
CA GLU A 182 -6.75 2.62 1.20
C GLU A 182 -6.85 2.06 2.62
N PRO A 183 -7.86 2.45 3.43
CA PRO A 183 -8.28 1.53 4.47
C PRO A 183 -8.61 0.22 3.76
N GLN A 184 -7.89 -0.85 4.10
CA GLN A 184 -8.07 -2.18 3.50
C GLN A 184 -9.56 -2.41 3.25
N ASP A 185 -9.95 -2.82 2.03
CA ASP A 185 -11.31 -3.25 1.72
C ASP A 185 -11.82 -4.09 2.88
N ILE A 186 -12.63 -3.46 3.74
CA ILE A 186 -12.82 -3.96 5.09
C ILE A 186 -13.66 -5.23 5.03
N ILE A 187 -14.50 -5.35 3.99
CA ILE A 187 -15.24 -6.57 3.66
C ILE A 187 -14.26 -7.66 3.25
N ARG A 188 -13.30 -7.37 2.36
CA ARG A 188 -12.25 -8.33 1.99
C ARG A 188 -11.42 -8.77 3.19
N THR A 189 -10.94 -7.85 4.01
CA THR A 189 -10.15 -8.15 5.20
C THR A 189 -10.93 -9.02 6.17
N VAL A 190 -12.16 -8.64 6.52
CA VAL A 190 -13.01 -9.42 7.43
C VAL A 190 -13.28 -10.80 6.84
N ALA A 191 -13.64 -10.86 5.56
CA ALA A 191 -14.03 -12.10 4.91
C ALA A 191 -12.87 -13.09 4.76
N GLN A 192 -11.72 -12.64 4.26
CA GLN A 192 -10.52 -13.46 4.13
C GLN A 192 -9.98 -13.91 5.48
N THR A 193 -9.97 -13.01 6.48
CA THR A 193 -9.51 -13.35 7.83
C THR A 193 -10.39 -14.42 8.47
N ARG A 194 -11.72 -14.27 8.36
CA ARG A 194 -12.66 -15.25 8.91
C ARG A 194 -12.58 -16.59 8.20
N TRP A 195 -12.53 -16.58 6.86
CA TRP A 195 -12.39 -17.79 6.06
C TRP A 195 -11.11 -18.54 6.38
N LYS A 196 -9.98 -17.83 6.46
CA LYS A 196 -8.68 -18.42 6.84
C LYS A 196 -8.74 -19.07 8.23
N LYS A 197 -9.35 -18.39 9.21
CA LYS A 197 -9.55 -18.92 10.56
C LYS A 197 -10.38 -20.20 10.54
N ARG A 198 -11.55 -20.17 9.89
CA ARG A 198 -12.44 -21.35 9.83
C ARG A 198 -11.85 -22.52 9.07
N ARG A 199 -11.08 -22.25 8.01
CA ARG A 199 -10.34 -23.26 7.27
C ARG A 199 -9.22 -23.90 8.09
N ALA A 200 -8.53 -23.13 8.94
CA ALA A 200 -7.56 -23.69 9.88
C ALA A 200 -8.23 -24.59 10.93
N GLU A 201 -9.40 -24.19 11.45
CA GLU A 201 -10.16 -24.96 12.45
C GLU A 201 -10.83 -26.20 11.86
N ASN A 202 -11.35 -26.12 10.63
CA ASN A 202 -12.12 -27.19 9.98
C ASN A 202 -11.79 -27.29 8.47
N PRO A 203 -10.63 -27.83 8.09
CA PRO A 203 -10.15 -27.80 6.70
C PRO A 203 -11.11 -28.46 5.69
N GLN A 204 -11.71 -29.60 6.06
CA GLN A 204 -12.63 -30.33 5.18
C GLN A 204 -13.93 -29.56 4.93
N LYS A 205 -14.46 -28.87 5.94
CA LYS A 205 -15.70 -28.08 5.82
C LYS A 205 -15.52 -26.77 5.07
N PHE A 206 -14.29 -26.27 4.91
CA PHE A 206 -13.99 -24.98 4.26
C PHE A 206 -13.01 -25.16 3.08
N SER A 207 -13.08 -26.31 2.42
CA SER A 207 -12.28 -26.65 1.23
C SER A 207 -12.89 -26.15 -0.08
N MET A 208 -14.15 -25.68 -0.04
CA MET A 208 -14.88 -25.27 -1.23
C MET A 208 -14.47 -23.85 -1.70
N PRO A 209 -14.41 -23.61 -3.00
CA PRO A 209 -14.27 -22.26 -3.55
C PRO A 209 -15.54 -21.44 -3.30
N VAL A 210 -15.35 -20.19 -2.86
CA VAL A 210 -16.43 -19.24 -2.62
C VAL A 210 -16.08 -17.89 -3.24
N MET A 211 -17.07 -17.24 -3.83
CA MET A 211 -17.00 -15.87 -4.30
C MET A 211 -17.89 -14.97 -3.44
N LEU A 212 -17.36 -13.88 -2.91
CA LEU A 212 -18.12 -12.86 -2.20
C LEU A 212 -18.12 -11.59 -3.04
N THR A 213 -19.28 -11.05 -3.35
CA THR A 213 -19.47 -9.81 -4.09
C THR A 213 -20.13 -8.74 -3.23
N HIS A 214 -19.64 -7.51 -3.30
CA HIS A 214 -20.12 -6.36 -2.52
C HIS A 214 -19.81 -5.04 -3.22
N SER A 215 -20.57 -3.98 -2.98
CA SER A 215 -20.32 -2.63 -3.57
C SER A 215 -19.94 -1.56 -2.54
N HIS A 216 -19.56 -1.97 -1.32
CA HIS A 216 -19.26 -1.05 -0.22
C HIS A 216 -17.77 -0.76 -0.07
N HIS A 217 -17.44 0.52 0.08
CA HIS A 217 -16.07 1.06 0.17
C HIS A 217 -15.82 1.88 1.45
N GLY A 218 -16.70 1.77 2.45
CA GLY A 218 -16.59 2.48 3.73
C GLY A 218 -16.23 1.57 4.91
N PRO A 219 -16.14 2.12 6.13
CA PRO A 219 -16.02 1.30 7.34
C PRO A 219 -17.24 0.39 7.55
N LEU A 220 -17.09 -0.67 8.32
CA LEU A 220 -18.20 -1.51 8.79
C LEU A 220 -18.46 -1.26 10.28
N SER A 221 -19.73 -1.29 10.68
CA SER A 221 -20.08 -1.37 12.10
C SER A 221 -19.76 -2.75 12.66
N ASP A 222 -19.60 -2.86 13.99
CA ASP A 222 -19.37 -4.17 14.64
C ASP A 222 -20.49 -5.17 14.36
N LYS A 223 -21.73 -4.68 14.23
CA LYS A 223 -22.87 -5.52 13.85
C LYS A 223 -22.74 -6.03 12.42
N ALA A 224 -22.32 -5.18 11.47
CA ALA A 224 -22.05 -5.59 10.10
C ALA A 224 -20.90 -6.60 10.01
N ILE A 225 -19.82 -6.40 10.78
CA ILE A 225 -18.69 -7.34 10.87
C ILE A 225 -19.16 -8.68 11.44
N SER A 226 -19.92 -8.68 12.55
CA SER A 226 -20.47 -9.89 13.16
C SER A 226 -21.38 -10.64 12.19
N ARG A 227 -22.27 -9.92 11.51
CA ARG A 227 -23.20 -10.49 10.53
C ARG A 227 -22.47 -11.09 9.32
N LEU A 228 -21.43 -10.42 8.82
CA LEU A 228 -20.58 -10.95 7.76
C LEU A 228 -19.84 -12.20 8.20
N ASN A 229 -19.26 -12.20 9.41
CA ASN A 229 -18.59 -13.38 9.97
C ASN A 229 -19.53 -14.57 10.15
N ASN A 230 -20.74 -14.34 10.66
CA ASN A 230 -21.75 -15.39 10.83
C ASN A 230 -22.19 -15.94 9.47
N ALA A 231 -22.41 -15.05 8.49
CA ALA A 231 -22.76 -15.48 7.14
C ALA A 231 -21.67 -16.37 6.51
N ILE A 232 -20.39 -16.07 6.79
CA ILE A 232 -19.24 -16.88 6.36
C ILE A 232 -19.20 -18.24 7.06
N ASP A 233 -19.42 -18.26 8.37
CA ASP A 233 -19.39 -19.49 9.17
C ASP A 233 -20.46 -20.50 8.75
N GLU A 234 -21.61 -19.99 8.32
CA GLU A 234 -22.75 -20.77 7.85
C GLU A 234 -22.60 -21.24 6.40
N ILE A 235 -21.59 -20.76 5.66
CA ILE A 235 -21.40 -21.13 4.25
C ILE A 235 -21.44 -22.64 4.07
N PRO A 236 -20.73 -23.49 4.85
CA PRO A 236 -20.72 -24.95 4.63
C PRO A 236 -22.05 -25.65 4.94
N THR A 237 -22.92 -25.06 5.75
CA THR A 237 -24.15 -25.70 6.23
C THR A 237 -25.39 -25.37 5.40
N VAL A 238 -25.32 -24.33 4.58
CA VAL A 238 -26.45 -23.90 3.73
C VAL A 238 -26.49 -24.71 2.44
N SER A 239 -27.66 -25.26 2.08
CA SER A 239 -27.83 -26.06 0.85
C SER A 239 -27.83 -25.24 -0.44
N ARG A 240 -27.99 -23.92 -0.35
CA ARG A 240 -28.00 -23.02 -1.51
C ARG A 240 -26.59 -22.64 -1.92
N ASP A 241 -26.33 -22.67 -3.23
CA ASP A 241 -25.07 -22.22 -3.82
C ASP A 241 -24.92 -20.71 -3.82
N GLU A 242 -26.01 -19.96 -3.65
CA GLU A 242 -25.99 -18.50 -3.61
C GLU A 242 -26.76 -17.98 -2.40
N ARG A 243 -26.15 -17.02 -1.71
CA ARG A 243 -26.69 -16.38 -0.52
C ARG A 243 -26.55 -14.88 -0.63
N LYS A 244 -27.69 -14.18 -0.63
CA LYS A 244 -27.76 -12.72 -0.54
C LYS A 244 -27.99 -12.33 0.91
N ILE A 245 -27.16 -11.46 1.45
CA ILE A 245 -27.33 -10.87 2.77
C ILE A 245 -27.26 -9.35 2.63
N VAL A 246 -27.93 -8.66 3.55
CA VAL A 246 -27.78 -7.22 3.73
C VAL A 246 -27.16 -7.02 5.10
N LEU A 247 -26.00 -6.35 5.16
CA LEU A 247 -25.36 -5.97 6.42
C LEU A 247 -26.00 -4.69 6.97
N ASP A 248 -25.72 -4.39 8.24
CA ASP A 248 -26.12 -3.12 8.84
C ASP A 248 -25.59 -1.94 8.01
N GLY A 249 -26.41 -0.90 7.86
CA GLY A 249 -26.14 0.20 6.91
C GLY A 249 -26.66 -0.07 5.50
N GLY A 250 -27.41 -1.16 5.28
CA GLY A 250 -28.05 -1.45 3.98
C GLY A 250 -27.10 -2.02 2.94
N ILE A 251 -25.93 -2.54 3.35
CA ILE A 251 -24.87 -2.98 2.45
C ILE A 251 -25.20 -4.37 1.89
N PRO A 252 -25.46 -4.51 0.57
CA PRO A 252 -25.75 -5.81 -0.02
C PRO A 252 -24.45 -6.61 -0.26
N ILE A 253 -24.47 -7.88 0.15
CA ILE A 253 -23.41 -8.85 -0.09
C ILE A 253 -24.02 -10.09 -0.74
N THR A 254 -23.39 -10.61 -1.79
CA THR A 254 -23.75 -11.93 -2.34
C THR A 254 -22.58 -12.88 -2.20
N ILE A 255 -22.82 -14.02 -1.55
CA ILE A 255 -21.86 -15.09 -1.35
C ILE A 255 -22.29 -16.27 -2.22
N THR A 256 -21.40 -16.72 -3.09
CA THR A 256 -21.65 -17.75 -4.08
C THR A 256 -20.63 -18.87 -3.91
N ARG A 257 -21.09 -20.11 -3.69
CA ARG A 257 -20.26 -21.30 -3.83
C ARG A 257 -19.97 -21.51 -5.32
N LEU A 258 -18.72 -21.71 -5.66
CA LEU A 258 -18.32 -21.89 -7.05
C LEU A 258 -18.31 -23.38 -7.40
N THR A 259 -19.24 -23.81 -8.23
CA THR A 259 -19.20 -25.16 -8.83
C THR A 259 -18.48 -25.09 -10.18
N GLU A 260 -17.97 -26.21 -10.68
CA GLU A 260 -17.35 -26.27 -12.02
C GLU A 260 -18.31 -25.76 -13.13
N GLU A 261 -19.60 -26.07 -12.99
CA GLU A 261 -20.65 -25.63 -13.92
C GLU A 261 -20.85 -24.11 -13.86
N ARG A 262 -20.90 -23.52 -12.67
CA ARG A 262 -21.00 -22.07 -12.51
C ARG A 262 -19.76 -21.34 -13.04
N ILE A 263 -18.56 -21.88 -12.80
CA ILE A 263 -17.31 -21.31 -13.33
C ILE A 263 -17.36 -21.30 -14.86
N LYS A 264 -17.82 -22.38 -15.51
CA LYS A 264 -17.95 -22.44 -16.97
C LYS A 264 -19.03 -21.48 -17.50
N ALA A 265 -20.09 -21.22 -16.72
CA ALA A 265 -21.17 -20.31 -17.09
C ALA A 265 -20.82 -18.81 -16.91
N SER A 266 -19.81 -18.46 -16.10
CA SER A 266 -19.44 -17.08 -15.76
C SER A 266 -18.65 -16.29 -16.82
N GLY A 267 -18.50 -16.78 -18.06
CA GLY A 267 -17.91 -16.01 -19.17
C GLY A 267 -16.51 -15.44 -18.87
N SER A 268 -16.23 -14.16 -19.19
CA SER A 268 -14.92 -13.52 -18.97
C SER A 268 -14.46 -13.47 -17.50
N GLU A 269 -15.40 -13.51 -16.54
CA GLU A 269 -15.08 -13.64 -15.10
C GLU A 269 -14.50 -15.02 -14.75
N ALA A 270 -14.77 -16.03 -15.57
CA ALA A 270 -14.22 -17.37 -15.43
C ALA A 270 -12.71 -17.43 -15.67
N PHE A 271 -12.09 -16.42 -16.30
CA PHE A 271 -10.67 -16.45 -16.63
C PHE A 271 -9.77 -16.36 -15.38
N LEU A 272 -10.05 -15.42 -14.47
CA LEU A 272 -9.29 -15.30 -13.21
C LEU A 272 -9.58 -16.49 -12.26
N LEU A 273 -10.85 -16.91 -12.18
CA LEU A 273 -11.29 -18.02 -11.34
C LEU A 273 -10.75 -19.38 -11.82
N SER A 274 -10.75 -19.64 -13.13
CA SER A 274 -10.16 -20.85 -13.72
C SER A 274 -8.64 -20.88 -13.51
N ARG A 275 -7.94 -19.74 -13.69
CA ARG A 275 -6.49 -19.65 -13.51
C ARG A 275 -6.06 -19.89 -12.06
N MET A 276 -6.87 -19.48 -11.08
CA MET A 276 -6.64 -19.77 -9.66
C MET A 276 -6.80 -21.26 -9.33
N MET A 277 -7.75 -21.96 -9.98
CA MET A 277 -7.99 -23.39 -9.80
C MET A 277 -6.96 -24.27 -10.52
N THR A 278 -6.50 -23.87 -11.71
CA THR A 278 -5.51 -24.63 -12.50
C THR A 278 -4.07 -24.50 -11.98
N ALA A 279 -3.78 -23.49 -11.16
CA ALA A 279 -2.43 -23.25 -10.61
C ALA A 279 -2.11 -24.08 -9.35
N GLY A 280 -2.88 -25.14 -9.05
CA GLY A 280 -2.66 -26.00 -7.88
C GLY A 280 -2.90 -25.33 -6.52
N ARG A 281 -3.45 -24.11 -6.50
CA ARG A 281 -3.81 -23.41 -5.26
C ARG A 281 -5.16 -23.93 -4.78
N SER A 282 -5.20 -24.52 -3.59
CA SER A 282 -6.48 -24.94 -2.98
C SER A 282 -7.40 -23.73 -2.79
N PRO A 283 -8.58 -23.70 -3.42
CA PRO A 283 -9.39 -22.50 -3.49
C PRO A 283 -9.76 -21.97 -2.10
N GLY A 284 -9.72 -20.64 -1.97
CA GLY A 284 -10.19 -19.90 -0.80
C GLY A 284 -11.43 -19.06 -1.15
N ILE A 285 -11.80 -18.17 -0.24
CA ILE A 285 -12.77 -17.11 -0.55
C ILE A 285 -12.14 -16.07 -1.49
N VAL A 286 -12.76 -15.86 -2.64
CA VAL A 286 -12.45 -14.78 -3.59
C VAL A 286 -13.41 -13.65 -3.29
N VAL A 287 -12.89 -12.45 -3.02
CA VAL A 287 -13.72 -11.27 -2.79
C VAL A 287 -13.66 -10.40 -4.04
N GLN A 288 -14.78 -10.33 -4.74
CA GLN A 288 -14.97 -9.54 -5.96
C GLN A 288 -15.76 -8.29 -5.62
N SER A 289 -15.05 -7.19 -5.45
CA SER A 289 -15.64 -5.86 -5.57
C SER A 289 -16.01 -5.71 -7.07
N PRO A 290 -17.27 -5.43 -7.45
CA PRO A 290 -17.68 -5.38 -8.85
C PRO A 290 -16.93 -4.24 -9.55
N ILE A 291 -16.64 -4.45 -10.83
CA ILE A 291 -16.37 -3.36 -11.77
C ILE A 291 -17.70 -3.10 -12.48
N ARG A 292 -18.26 -1.91 -12.32
CA ARG A 292 -19.46 -1.42 -13.01
C ARG A 292 -19.04 -0.58 -14.21
N VAL A 293 -19.96 -0.37 -15.14
CA VAL A 293 -19.79 0.66 -16.18
C VAL A 293 -19.63 2.04 -15.53
N ASP A 294 -20.30 2.28 -14.40
CA ASP A 294 -20.13 3.47 -13.56
C ASP A 294 -18.76 3.58 -12.87
N ASP A 295 -17.98 2.49 -12.80
CA ASP A 295 -16.56 2.54 -12.37
C ASP A 295 -15.63 2.98 -13.51
N LEU A 296 -16.16 3.14 -14.72
CA LEU A 296 -15.50 3.73 -15.89
C LEU A 296 -15.92 5.21 -16.08
N GLU A 297 -16.91 5.68 -15.31
CA GLU A 297 -17.37 7.07 -15.32
C GLU A 297 -16.69 7.87 -14.21
N PHE A 298 -16.52 9.17 -14.43
CA PHE A 298 -15.98 10.10 -13.44
C PHE A 298 -16.86 10.11 -12.17
N ASP A 299 -16.28 9.71 -11.04
CA ASP A 299 -16.95 9.68 -9.75
C ASP A 299 -16.50 10.87 -8.88
N LEU A 300 -17.39 11.86 -8.71
CA LEU A 300 -17.15 13.02 -7.85
C LEU A 300 -16.76 12.60 -6.43
N SER A 301 -17.27 11.47 -5.95
CA SER A 301 -16.98 10.93 -4.61
C SER A 301 -15.55 10.42 -4.51
N GLU A 302 -15.01 9.83 -5.59
CA GLU A 302 -13.62 9.37 -5.67
C GLU A 302 -12.66 10.56 -5.65
N LEU A 303 -12.95 11.60 -6.43
CA LEU A 303 -12.18 12.85 -6.42
C LEU A 303 -12.22 13.51 -5.03
N GLN A 304 -13.39 13.61 -4.41
CA GLN A 304 -13.54 14.16 -3.06
C GLN A 304 -12.80 13.33 -2.01
N LEU A 305 -12.88 12.00 -2.09
CA LEU A 305 -12.20 11.10 -1.16
C LEU A 305 -10.68 11.18 -1.31
N LEU A 306 -10.16 11.16 -2.54
CA LEU A 306 -8.74 11.35 -2.81
C LEU A 306 -8.29 12.72 -2.31
N PHE A 307 -9.04 13.79 -2.59
CA PHE A 307 -8.73 15.13 -2.11
C PHE A 307 -8.63 15.18 -0.58
N VAL A 308 -9.64 14.68 0.15
CA VAL A 308 -9.63 14.69 1.63
C VAL A 308 -8.48 13.86 2.19
N LYS A 309 -8.20 12.69 1.62
CA LYS A 309 -7.09 11.82 2.04
C LYS A 309 -5.73 12.50 1.81
N ALA A 310 -5.51 12.99 0.59
CA ALA A 310 -4.27 13.66 0.20
C ALA A 310 -4.06 14.92 1.03
N PHE A 311 -5.09 15.77 1.17
CA PHE A 311 -5.01 17.00 1.96
C PHE A 311 -4.67 16.72 3.43
N ARG A 312 -5.26 15.69 4.05
CA ARG A 312 -4.92 15.27 5.42
C ARG A 312 -3.45 14.89 5.53
N VAL A 313 -2.98 14.05 4.61
CA VAL A 313 -1.59 13.55 4.63
C VAL A 313 -0.57 14.66 4.39
N VAL A 314 -0.92 15.62 3.52
CA VAL A 314 -0.13 16.83 3.29
C VAL A 314 -0.10 17.70 4.55
N ALA A 315 -1.25 17.92 5.20
CA ALA A 315 -1.33 18.67 6.45
C ALA A 315 -0.52 18.01 7.58
N ASP A 316 -0.55 16.68 7.70
CA ASP A 316 0.23 15.92 8.67
C ASP A 316 1.75 16.00 8.42
N ALA A 317 2.17 16.30 7.19
CA ALA A 317 3.57 16.47 6.81
C ALA A 317 4.02 17.94 6.76
N ALA A 318 3.11 18.89 6.97
CA ALA A 318 3.38 20.31 6.77
C ALA A 318 4.50 20.83 7.70
N ASP A 319 4.63 20.26 8.90
CA ASP A 319 5.67 20.63 9.86
C ASP A 319 7.09 20.28 9.39
N LYS A 320 7.25 19.30 8.51
CA LYS A 320 8.53 18.92 7.88
C LYS A 320 9.01 19.96 6.87
N PHE A 321 8.08 20.67 6.23
CA PHE A 321 8.37 21.69 5.23
C PHE A 321 8.41 23.09 5.83
N PHE A 322 7.37 23.45 6.58
CA PHE A 322 7.09 24.81 7.03
C PHE A 322 7.31 25.00 8.54
N GLY A 323 7.85 24.00 9.23
CA GLY A 323 8.26 24.12 10.63
C GLY A 323 9.58 24.87 10.82
N ARG A 324 10.17 24.75 12.01
CA ARG A 324 11.42 25.45 12.40
C ARG A 324 12.65 25.16 11.52
N GLN A 325 12.57 24.16 10.65
CA GLN A 325 13.61 23.78 9.69
C GLN A 325 13.25 24.19 8.25
N SER A 326 12.31 25.12 8.09
CA SER A 326 11.92 25.66 6.79
C SER A 326 13.12 26.30 6.08
N ASP A 327 13.34 25.91 4.84
CA ASP A 327 14.25 26.59 3.93
C ASP A 327 13.39 27.30 2.87
N PRO A 328 13.21 28.63 2.97
CA PRO A 328 12.33 29.38 2.07
C PRO A 328 12.83 29.42 0.62
N ASP A 329 14.11 29.11 0.39
CA ASP A 329 14.72 29.08 -0.94
C ASP A 329 14.66 27.67 -1.57
N ALA A 330 14.28 26.66 -0.78
CA ALA A 330 14.10 25.29 -1.26
C ALA A 330 12.71 25.08 -1.87
N GLU A 331 12.65 24.20 -2.86
CA GLU A 331 11.39 23.68 -3.39
C GLU A 331 10.90 22.52 -2.52
N ASP A 332 9.67 22.63 -2.02
CA ASP A 332 9.02 21.57 -1.25
C ASP A 332 8.19 20.69 -2.16
N VAL A 333 8.47 19.39 -2.14
CA VAL A 333 7.76 18.38 -2.92
C VAL A 333 7.19 17.34 -1.97
N ILE A 334 5.89 17.11 -2.04
CA ILE A 334 5.27 15.93 -1.46
C ILE A 334 4.77 15.01 -2.56
N ILE A 335 5.27 13.78 -2.54
CA ILE A 335 4.91 12.74 -3.51
C ILE A 335 4.14 11.63 -2.82
N MET A 336 2.97 11.34 -3.36
CA MET A 336 2.01 10.41 -2.81
C MET A 336 1.78 9.27 -3.79
N ARG A 337 2.01 8.03 -3.37
CA ARG A 337 1.52 6.87 -4.11
C ARG A 337 0.07 6.63 -3.72
N TRP A 338 -0.82 6.70 -4.70
CA TRP A 338 -2.23 6.41 -4.55
C TRP A 338 -2.52 5.00 -5.02
N GLU A 339 -3.00 4.17 -4.09
CA GLU A 339 -3.65 2.89 -4.41
C GLU A 339 -5.14 3.18 -4.62
N ALA A 340 -5.58 3.23 -5.87
CA ALA A 340 -6.93 3.56 -6.27
C ALA A 340 -7.89 2.44 -5.84
N PRO A 341 -9.09 2.79 -5.34
CA PRO A 341 -10.10 1.83 -4.90
C PRO A 341 -10.63 0.97 -6.05
N LYS A 342 -10.61 1.53 -7.27
CA LYS A 342 -11.15 0.94 -8.48
C LYS A 342 -10.00 0.49 -9.38
N MET A 343 -10.21 -0.58 -10.15
CA MET A 343 -9.25 -1.02 -11.18
C MET A 343 -9.06 0.04 -12.28
N PHE A 344 -10.05 0.92 -12.45
CA PHE A 344 -10.03 2.03 -13.39
C PHE A 344 -10.35 3.31 -12.62
N TYR A 345 -9.55 4.34 -12.82
CA TYR A 345 -9.78 5.70 -12.33
C TYR A 345 -9.54 6.66 -13.50
N ASP A 346 -10.17 7.82 -13.47
CA ASP A 346 -9.88 8.86 -14.46
C ASP A 346 -8.43 9.35 -14.30
N GLU A 347 -7.61 9.23 -15.35
CA GLU A 347 -6.20 9.62 -15.34
C GLU A 347 -6.00 11.12 -15.02
N GLY A 348 -7.03 11.96 -15.22
CA GLY A 348 -7.03 13.38 -14.87
C GLY A 348 -7.24 13.65 -13.37
N THR A 349 -7.84 12.72 -12.63
CA THR A 349 -8.21 12.90 -11.21
C THR A 349 -7.02 13.24 -10.31
N PRO A 350 -5.86 12.55 -10.39
CA PRO A 350 -4.65 12.94 -9.66
C PRO A 350 -4.25 14.39 -9.92
N GLN A 351 -4.27 14.85 -11.18
CA GLN A 351 -3.86 16.20 -11.54
C GLN A 351 -4.81 17.27 -11.00
N ILE A 352 -6.12 17.01 -11.01
CA ILE A 352 -7.12 17.92 -10.44
C ILE A 352 -6.88 18.08 -8.93
N VAL A 353 -6.68 16.97 -8.21
CA VAL A 353 -6.41 17.00 -6.76
C VAL A 353 -5.10 17.69 -6.45
N GLN A 354 -4.03 17.40 -7.18
CA GLN A 354 -2.75 18.10 -7.05
C GLN A 354 -2.94 19.62 -7.15
N ASN A 355 -3.56 20.10 -8.23
CA ASN A 355 -3.75 21.54 -8.48
C ASN A 355 -4.58 22.20 -7.37
N ALA A 356 -5.62 21.51 -6.85
CA ALA A 356 -6.45 22.03 -5.78
C ALA A 356 -5.67 22.19 -4.46
N ILE A 357 -4.84 21.20 -4.10
CA ILE A 357 -4.01 21.26 -2.89
C ILE A 357 -2.92 22.34 -3.05
N GLU A 358 -2.22 22.37 -4.19
CA GLU A 358 -1.21 23.40 -4.48
C GLU A 358 -1.80 24.81 -4.38
N SER A 359 -3.01 25.02 -4.93
CA SER A 359 -3.73 26.30 -4.86
C SER A 359 -4.10 26.68 -3.42
N ALA A 360 -4.52 25.72 -2.60
CA ALA A 360 -4.86 25.95 -1.20
C ALA A 360 -3.65 26.39 -0.36
N PHE A 361 -2.47 25.79 -0.60
CA PHE A 361 -1.22 26.21 0.05
C PHE A 361 -0.73 27.56 -0.46
N ALA A 362 -0.80 27.80 -1.78
CA ALA A 362 -0.42 29.08 -2.37
C ALA A 362 -1.28 30.25 -1.86
N ALA A 363 -2.57 30.02 -1.57
CA ALA A 363 -3.47 31.03 -1.00
C ALA A 363 -3.06 31.54 0.39
N VAL A 364 -2.19 30.81 1.10
CA VAL A 364 -1.60 31.20 2.39
C VAL A 364 -0.09 31.44 2.27
N GLU A 365 0.40 31.75 1.06
CA GLU A 365 1.80 32.04 0.74
C GLU A 365 2.78 30.88 1.04
N LEU A 366 2.29 29.64 1.08
CA LEU A 366 3.12 28.45 1.19
C LEU A 366 3.30 27.82 -0.19
N GLN A 367 4.55 27.67 -0.64
CA GLN A 367 4.85 27.00 -1.90
C GLN A 367 5.05 25.50 -1.65
N LEU A 368 4.21 24.68 -2.26
CA LEU A 368 4.29 23.23 -2.19
C LEU A 368 4.01 22.66 -3.58
N LYS A 369 4.84 21.73 -4.03
CA LYS A 369 4.57 20.88 -5.19
C LYS A 369 3.97 19.57 -4.72
N VAL A 370 2.83 19.19 -5.29
CA VAL A 370 2.12 17.95 -4.99
C VAL A 370 2.21 17.04 -6.21
N VAL A 371 2.64 15.80 -5.98
CA VAL A 371 2.68 14.75 -7.00
C VAL A 371 1.89 13.56 -6.48
N ILE A 372 0.88 13.12 -7.21
CA ILE A 372 0.09 11.93 -6.91
C ILE A 372 0.35 10.92 -8.02
N LEU A 373 1.03 9.83 -7.67
CA LEU A 373 1.25 8.70 -8.55
C LEU A 373 0.04 7.77 -8.44
N GLY A 374 -0.73 7.65 -9.52
CA GLY A 374 -1.81 6.66 -9.59
C GLY A 374 -1.29 5.22 -9.61
N SER A 375 -2.20 4.27 -9.42
CA SER A 375 -1.91 2.82 -9.36
C SER A 375 -1.70 2.21 -10.73
N ASP A 376 -0.94 2.89 -11.61
CA ASP A 376 -0.36 2.17 -12.73
C ASP A 376 0.36 0.94 -12.14
N PRO A 377 0.09 -0.28 -12.63
CA PRO A 377 0.63 -1.50 -12.05
C PRO A 377 2.13 -1.45 -12.24
N GLU A 378 2.84 -0.96 -11.22
CA GLU A 378 4.29 -0.77 -11.24
C GLU A 378 4.74 0.11 -12.42
N PRO A 379 5.01 1.41 -12.23
CA PRO A 379 5.03 2.41 -13.31
C PRO A 379 5.72 1.89 -14.57
N ASN A 380 4.94 1.56 -15.60
CA ASN A 380 5.29 0.79 -16.80
C ASN A 380 6.79 0.88 -17.15
N PHE A 381 7.64 0.10 -16.46
CA PHE A 381 9.08 0.08 -16.68
C PHE A 381 9.27 -0.76 -17.92
N LYS A 382 9.01 -0.18 -19.10
CA LYS A 382 9.43 -0.76 -20.35
C LYS A 382 10.93 -0.98 -20.23
N PHE A 383 11.33 -2.23 -20.02
CA PHE A 383 12.71 -2.64 -20.18
C PHE A 383 13.08 -2.27 -21.61
N THR A 384 13.79 -1.17 -21.80
CA THR A 384 14.61 -1.01 -22.99
C THR A 384 15.69 -2.07 -22.88
N ARG A 385 15.38 -3.29 -23.36
CA ARG A 385 16.43 -4.17 -23.87
C ARG A 385 17.19 -3.30 -24.85
N GLY A 386 18.42 -2.94 -24.48
CA GLY A 386 19.34 -2.30 -25.42
C GLY A 386 19.26 -3.12 -26.69
N ARG A 387 18.98 -2.46 -27.82
CA ARG A 387 19.25 -3.06 -29.12
C ARG A 387 20.72 -3.46 -29.06
N ASP A 388 20.98 -4.75 -28.99
CA ASP A 388 22.26 -5.30 -29.40
C ASP A 388 22.50 -4.76 -30.79
N LYS A 389 23.41 -3.77 -30.88
CA LYS A 389 24.05 -3.45 -32.14
C LYS A 389 25.06 -4.57 -32.36
N SER A 390 24.56 -5.67 -32.92
CA SER A 390 25.41 -6.59 -33.66
C SER A 390 25.93 -5.85 -34.89
N THR A 391 27.18 -5.41 -34.81
CA THR A 391 28.10 -5.39 -35.95
C THR A 391 29.14 -6.46 -35.70
#